data_AF-S5AIA4-F1
#
_entry.id   AF-S5AIA4-F1
#
_cell.length_a   1.000
_cell.length_b   1.000
_cell.length_c   1.000
_cell.angle_alpha   90.00
_cell.angle_beta   90.00
_cell.angle_gamma   90.00
#
_symmetry.space_group_name_H-M   'P 1'
#
loop_
_entity.id
_entity.type
_entity.pdbx_description
1 polymer ?
#
loop_
_entity_poly.entity_id
_entity_poly.type
_entity_poly.pdbx_seq_one_letter_code
_entity_poly.pdbx_strand_id
1 'polypeptide(L)'
;MAVIIDSDDLKNLDKNIKANIGNCVQFTNGCWLELIEDSGMFWGECPYSKVWGCKVDDNYIDTIVSWIEYWNEARTESGSPIKRVV
;
A
#
# COMPACT_ATOMS: atom_id res chain seq x y z
N MET A 1 -2.48 -9.27 14.55
CA MET A 1 -1.36 -9.83 13.77
C MET A 1 -1.57 -9.37 12.35
N ALA A 2 -0.63 -8.62 11.75
CA ALA A 2 -0.81 -8.12 10.39
C ALA A 2 -0.68 -9.28 9.38
N VAL A 3 -1.54 -9.28 8.36
CA VAL A 3 -1.41 -10.22 7.23
C VAL A 3 -0.32 -9.68 6.30
N ILE A 4 0.63 -10.55 5.90
CA ILE A 4 1.69 -10.17 4.98
C ILE A 4 1.25 -10.47 3.54
N ILE A 5 1.27 -9.47 2.67
CA ILE A 5 0.98 -9.58 1.24
C ILE A 5 2.25 -9.28 0.44
N ASP A 6 2.53 -10.07 -0.58
CA ASP A 6 3.61 -9.77 -1.52
C ASP A 6 3.25 -8.58 -2.40
N SER A 7 4.04 -7.49 -2.33
CA SER A 7 3.82 -6.27 -3.11
C SER A 7 4.17 -6.41 -4.59
N ASP A 8 4.98 -7.40 -4.97
CA ASP A 8 5.35 -7.64 -6.37
C ASP A 8 4.33 -8.51 -7.13
N ASP A 9 3.39 -9.17 -6.41
CA ASP A 9 2.30 -9.94 -7.02
C ASP A 9 1.12 -9.03 -7.44
N LEU A 10 1.40 -8.08 -8.33
CA LEU A 10 0.44 -7.08 -8.81
C LEU A 10 -0.83 -7.70 -9.41
N LYS A 11 -0.73 -8.92 -9.97
CA LYS A 11 -1.87 -9.63 -10.58
C LYS A 11 -2.91 -10.07 -9.56
N ASN A 12 -2.49 -10.36 -8.34
CA ASN A 12 -3.38 -10.82 -7.27
C ASN A 12 -3.61 -9.75 -6.19
N LEU A 13 -2.98 -8.58 -6.30
CA LEU A 13 -3.05 -7.52 -5.29
C LEU A 13 -4.50 -7.14 -4.97
N ASP A 14 -5.33 -6.91 -5.99
CA ASP A 14 -6.77 -6.61 -5.82
C ASP A 14 -7.49 -7.68 -4.97
N LYS A 15 -7.36 -8.94 -5.36
CA LYS A 15 -7.96 -10.06 -4.65
C LYS A 15 -7.48 -10.13 -3.21
N ASN A 16 -6.19 -9.93 -2.98
CA ASN A 16 -5.59 -10.00 -1.65
C ASN A 16 -6.03 -8.82 -0.77
N ILE A 17 -6.16 -7.61 -1.31
CA ILE A 17 -6.69 -6.45 -0.59
C ILE A 17 -8.15 -6.68 -0.20
N LYS A 18 -9.00 -7.09 -1.15
CA LYS A 18 -10.42 -7.38 -0.91
C LYS A 18 -10.63 -8.47 0.15
N ALA A 19 -9.79 -9.50 0.15
CA ALA A 19 -9.87 -10.59 1.12
C ALA A 19 -9.51 -10.17 2.56
N ASN A 20 -8.84 -9.02 2.73
CA ASN A 20 -8.33 -8.55 4.01
C ASN A 20 -8.99 -7.25 4.50
N ILE A 21 -10.11 -6.82 3.90
CA ILE A 21 -10.95 -5.75 4.46
C ILE A 21 -11.32 -6.11 5.92
N GLY A 22 -11.20 -5.13 6.81
CA GLY A 22 -11.34 -5.29 8.26
C GLY A 22 -10.05 -5.70 8.99
N ASN A 23 -8.90 -5.76 8.30
CA ASN A 23 -7.61 -6.13 8.91
C ASN A 23 -6.50 -5.11 8.62
N CYS A 24 -5.43 -5.21 9.41
CA CYS A 24 -4.14 -4.58 9.12
C CYS A 24 -3.31 -5.46 8.18
N VAL A 25 -2.77 -4.86 7.13
CA VAL A 25 -2.01 -5.53 6.07
C VAL A 25 -0.64 -4.91 5.91
N GLN A 26 0.41 -5.74 6.02
CA GLN A 26 1.78 -5.32 5.74
C GLN A 26 2.21 -5.88 4.38
N PHE A 27 2.89 -5.06 3.59
CA PHE A 27 3.43 -5.45 2.29
C PHE A 27 4.92 -5.76 2.38
N THR A 28 5.44 -6.60 1.46
CA THR A 28 6.87 -6.97 1.41
C THR A 28 7.79 -5.78 1.09
N ASN A 29 7.30 -4.75 0.39
CA ASN A 29 8.00 -3.47 0.23
C ASN A 29 8.02 -2.59 1.51
N GLY A 30 7.39 -3.05 2.60
CA GLY A 30 7.33 -2.37 3.89
C GLY A 30 6.19 -1.36 4.04
N CYS A 31 5.34 -1.16 3.03
CA CYS A 31 4.09 -0.42 3.21
C CYS A 31 3.17 -1.12 4.22
N TRP A 32 2.38 -0.34 4.94
CA TRP A 32 1.35 -0.83 5.86
C TRP A 32 0.03 -0.13 5.55
N LEU A 33 -1.05 -0.90 5.47
CA LEU A 33 -2.42 -0.40 5.38
C LEU A 33 -3.26 -0.90 6.56
N GLU A 34 -4.11 -0.02 7.05
CA GLU A 34 -5.25 -0.33 7.91
C GLU A 34 -6.49 -0.35 7.02
N LEU A 35 -6.91 -1.54 6.57
CA LEU A 35 -8.12 -1.74 5.79
C LEU A 35 -9.36 -1.82 6.70
N ILE A 36 -9.31 -1.10 7.82
CA ILE A 36 -10.39 -0.95 8.78
C ILE A 36 -10.95 0.44 8.54
N GLU A 37 -12.24 0.53 8.23
CA GLU A 37 -12.87 1.82 8.02
C GLU A 37 -12.79 2.66 9.31
N ASP A 38 -12.17 3.83 9.20
CA ASP A 38 -12.21 4.88 10.21
C ASP A 38 -12.78 6.13 9.56
N SER A 39 -14.00 6.50 9.96
CA SER A 39 -14.67 7.71 9.50
C SER A 39 -14.78 7.81 7.96
N GLY A 40 -15.06 6.67 7.30
CA GLY A 40 -15.15 6.57 5.85
C GLY A 40 -13.80 6.55 5.12
N MET A 41 -12.69 6.35 5.84
CA MET A 41 -11.33 6.31 5.30
C MET A 41 -10.63 4.98 5.59
N PHE A 42 -9.76 4.57 4.67
CA PHE A 42 -8.66 3.67 4.93
C PHE A 42 -7.37 4.46 5.10
N TRP A 43 -6.48 3.97 5.96
CA TRP A 43 -5.22 4.62 6.30
C TRP A 43 -4.03 3.72 6.00
N GLY A 44 -2.85 4.32 5.91
CA GLY A 44 -1.61 3.60 5.77
C GLY A 44 -0.38 4.47 5.92
N GLU A 45 0.76 3.81 5.87
CA GLU A 45 2.07 4.43 5.99
C GLU A 45 3.05 3.70 5.08
N CYS A 46 3.93 4.44 4.40
CA CYS A 46 5.04 3.84 3.68
C CYS A 46 6.24 3.60 4.61
N PRO A 47 7.27 2.84 4.18
CA PRO A 47 8.47 2.59 4.99
C PRO A 47 9.25 3.84 5.45
N TYR A 48 8.94 5.00 4.87
CA TYR A 48 9.62 6.28 5.10
C TYR A 48 8.74 7.26 5.89
N SER A 49 7.78 6.73 6.65
CA SER A 49 6.86 7.48 7.51
C SER A 49 6.04 8.57 6.84
N LYS A 50 5.64 8.33 5.59
CA LYS A 50 4.65 9.15 4.91
C LYS A 50 3.28 8.49 5.01
N VAL A 51 2.35 9.23 5.61
CA VAL A 51 0.95 8.82 5.76
C VAL A 51 0.25 8.82 4.40
N TRP A 52 -0.60 7.83 4.19
CA TRP A 52 -1.51 7.69 3.06
C TRP A 52 -2.93 7.51 3.58
N GLY A 53 -3.92 8.00 2.83
CA GLY A 53 -5.32 7.78 3.14
C GLY A 53 -6.18 7.84 1.89
N CYS A 54 -7.26 7.07 1.87
CA CYS A 54 -8.23 7.02 0.78
C CYS A 54 -9.63 6.81 1.33
N LYS A 55 -10.65 7.40 0.69
CA LYS A 55 -12.04 7.16 1.08
C LYS A 55 -12.47 5.75 0.71
N VAL A 56 -13.26 5.12 1.56
CA VAL A 56 -13.81 3.78 1.32
C VAL A 56 -14.76 3.77 0.12
N ASP A 57 -15.47 4.87 -0.11
CA ASP A 57 -16.43 5.03 -1.22
C ASP A 57 -15.77 5.41 -2.57
N ASP A 58 -14.47 5.72 -2.57
CA ASP A 58 -13.72 5.97 -3.80
C ASP A 58 -13.22 4.65 -4.42
N ASN A 59 -12.51 4.75 -5.55
CA ASN A 59 -11.84 3.61 -6.15
C ASN A 59 -10.56 3.25 -5.36
N TYR A 60 -10.75 2.79 -4.13
CA TYR A 60 -9.67 2.53 -3.17
C TYR A 60 -8.74 1.41 -3.66
N ILE A 61 -9.26 0.41 -4.38
CA ILE A 61 -8.44 -0.66 -4.96
C ILE A 61 -7.39 -0.08 -5.91
N ASP A 62 -7.82 0.66 -6.93
CA ASP A 62 -6.88 1.21 -7.92
C ASP A 62 -5.91 2.20 -7.28
N THR A 63 -6.38 2.95 -6.27
CA THR A 63 -5.54 3.90 -5.51
C THR A 63 -4.48 3.17 -4.68
N ILE A 64 -4.85 2.08 -4.01
CA ILE A 64 -3.91 1.24 -3.25
C ILE A 64 -2.91 0.58 -4.19
N VAL A 65 -3.37 -0.04 -5.29
CA VAL A 65 -2.49 -0.72 -6.25
C VAL A 65 -1.46 0.27 -6.81
N SER A 66 -1.91 1.44 -7.26
CA SER A 66 -1.01 2.49 -7.76
C SER A 66 -0.01 2.96 -6.70
N TRP A 67 -0.43 3.04 -5.43
CA TRP A 67 0.43 3.44 -4.33
C TRP A 67 1.48 2.37 -4.01
N ILE A 68 1.11 1.09 -4.01
CA ILE A 68 2.05 -0.03 -3.81
C ILE A 68 3.05 -0.11 -4.97
N GLU A 69 2.60 0.01 -6.22
CA GLU A 69 3.48 0.06 -7.40
C GLU A 69 4.50 1.20 -7.29
N TYR A 70 4.05 2.40 -6.88
CA TYR A 70 4.95 3.53 -6.64
C TYR A 70 6.02 3.19 -5.61
N TRP A 71 5.68 2.53 -4.49
CA TRP A 71 6.64 2.20 -3.43
C TRP A 71 7.50 0.97 -3.72
N ASN A 72 7.17 0.15 -4.72
CA ASN A 72 8.06 -0.91 -5.22
C ASN A 72 9.28 -0.34 -5.96
N GLU A 73 9.22 0.89 -6.46
CA GLU A 73 10.37 1.52 -7.12
C GLU A 73 11.54 1.74 -6.15
N ALA A 74 12.77 1.56 -6.66
CA ALA A 74 13.99 1.75 -5.89
C ALA A 74 14.12 3.20 -5.38
N ARG A 75 14.51 3.34 -4.10
CA ARG A 75 14.57 4.63 -3.42
C ARG A 75 15.86 4.82 -2.63
N THR A 76 16.19 6.08 -2.41
CA THR A 76 17.25 6.48 -1.47
C THR A 76 16.81 6.21 -0.04
N GLU A 77 17.74 6.27 0.91
CA GLU A 77 17.45 6.14 2.35
C GLU A 77 16.42 7.18 2.86
N SER A 78 16.28 8.31 2.16
CA SER A 78 15.28 9.36 2.42
C SER A 78 13.94 9.16 1.71
N GLY A 79 13.74 8.05 0.99
CA GLY A 79 12.50 7.73 0.28
C GLY A 79 12.31 8.43 -1.07
N SER A 80 13.35 9.07 -1.60
CA SER A 80 13.32 9.69 -2.93
C SER A 80 13.56 8.64 -4.03
N PRO A 81 12.84 8.68 -5.16
CA PRO A 81 13.04 7.73 -6.26
C PRO A 81 14.48 7.79 -6.81
N ILE A 82 15.11 6.64 -6.99
CA ILE A 82 16.39 6.54 -7.69
C ILE A 82 16.09 6.44 -9.18
N LYS A 83 16.35 7.52 -9.92
CA LYS A 83 16.32 7.47 -11.39
C LYS A 83 17.43 6.54 -11.85
N ARG A 84 17.07 5.37 -12.37
CA ARG A 84 18.00 4.55 -13.14
C ARG A 84 18.34 5.34 -14.40
N VAL A 85 19.60 5.75 -14.52
CA VAL A 85 20.12 6.23 -15.81
C VAL A 85 20.21 5.00 -16.69
N VAL A 86 19.34 4.92 -17.70
CA VAL A 86 19.36 3.87 -18.73
C VAL A 86 20.37 4.24 -19.80
#